data_AF-A0A661T6U7-F1
#
_entry.id   AF-A0A661T6U7-F1
#
_cell.length_a   1.000
_cell.length_b   1.000
_cell.length_c   1.000
_cell.angle_alpha   90.00
_cell.angle_beta   90.00
_cell.angle_gamma   90.00
#
_symmetry.space_group_name_H-M   'P 1'
#
loop_
_entity.id
_entity.type
_entity.pdbx_description
1 polymer ?
#
loop_
_entity_poly.entity_id
_entity_poly.type
_entity_poly.pdbx_seq_one_letter_code
_entity_poly.pdbx_strand_id
1 'polypeptide(L)' 'MFGIGMPELIIILIIILIIFGAGKLPEIGSGIGKGIKNFKKATHEAKTDEISPPKEANETPPENGQG' A
#
# COMPACT_ATOMS: atom_id res chain seq x y z
N MET A 1 -29.01 -18.64 -3.88
CA MET A 1 -28.96 -17.46 -2.98
C MET A 1 -27.90 -16.54 -3.52
N PHE A 2 -28.30 -15.54 -4.31
CA PHE A 2 -27.41 -14.67 -5.07
C PHE A 2 -26.72 -13.72 -4.08
N GLY A 3 -25.45 -13.98 -3.79
CA GLY A 3 -24.62 -13.09 -2.97
C GLY A 3 -24.44 -11.76 -3.68
N ILE A 4 -24.13 -10.71 -2.91
CA ILE A 4 -23.77 -9.40 -3.45
C ILE A 4 -22.63 -9.59 -4.46
N GLY A 5 -22.95 -9.43 -5.74
CA GLY A 5 -22.00 -9.58 -6.82
C GLY A 5 -21.16 -8.32 -6.98
N MET A 6 -20.14 -8.43 -7.85
CA MET A 6 -19.36 -7.27 -8.26
C MET A 6 -20.24 -6.13 -8.84
N PRO A 7 -21.31 -6.39 -9.63
CA PRO A 7 -22.19 -5.33 -10.13
C PRO A 7 -22.88 -4.54 -9.02
N GLU A 8 -23.43 -5.22 -8.01
CA GLU A 8 -24.11 -4.58 -6.88
C GLU A 8 -23.14 -3.71 -6.06
N LEU A 9 -21.90 -4.16 -5.84
CA LEU A 9 -20.90 -3.35 -5.16
C LEU A 9 -20.53 -2.08 -5.96
N ILE A 10 -20.47 -2.16 -7.28
CA ILE A 10 -20.21 -0.99 -8.13
C ILE A 10 -21.36 0.02 -8.02
N ILE A 11 -22.61 -0.43 -8.01
CA ILE A 11 -23.77 0.45 -7.84
C ILE A 11 -23.71 1.17 -6.48
N ILE A 12 -23.43 0.44 -5.40
CA ILE A 12 -23.28 1.02 -4.07
C ILE A 12 -22.13 2.03 -4.05
N LEU A 13 -21.00 1.70 -4.67
CA LEU A 13 -19.84 2.60 -4.76
C LEU A 13 -20.20 3.90 -5.50
N ILE A 14 -20.96 3.82 -6.59
CA ILE A 14 -21.42 5.00 -7.34
C ILE A 14 -22.31 5.88 -6.46
N ILE A 15 -23.25 5.31 -5.70
CA ILE A 15 -24.11 6.08 -4.79
C ILE A 15 -23.27 6.81 -3.73
N ILE A 16 -22.30 6.12 -3.14
CA ILE A 16 -21.36 6.72 -2.17
C ILE A 16 -20.57 7.85 -2.82
N LEU A 17 -20.08 7.65 -4.06
CA LEU A 17 -19.35 8.67 -4.80
C LEU A 17 -20.20 9.90 -5.13
N ILE A 18 -21.52 9.75 -5.32
CA ILE A 18 -22.42 10.89 -5.54
C ILE A 18 -22.60 11.69 -4.23
N ILE A 19 -22.77 11.00 -3.10
CA ILE A 19 -22.99 11.64 -1.79
C ILE A 19 -21.72 12.34 -1.30
N PHE A 20 -20.59 11.65 -1.34
CA PHE A 20 -19.32 12.15 -0.79
C PHE A 20 -18.46 12.86 -1.84
N GLY A 21 -18.68 12.60 -3.13
CA GLY A 21 -17.83 13.09 -4.22
C GLY A 21 -16.64 12.18 -4.50
N ALA A 22 -16.22 12.13 -5.77
CA ALA A 22 -15.10 11.28 -6.21
C ALA A 22 -13.74 11.66 -5.61
N GLY A 23 -13.58 12.90 -5.12
CA GLY A 23 -12.35 13.35 -4.48
C GLY A 23 -12.17 12.87 -3.04
N LYS A 24 -13.25 12.53 -2.32
CA LYS A 24 -13.18 12.16 -0.90
C LYS A 24 -12.60 10.77 -0.67
N LEU A 25 -12.84 9.81 -1.57
CA LEU A 25 -12.26 8.47 -1.46
C LEU A 25 -10.72 8.48 -1.55
N PRO A 26 -10.08 9.13 -2.55
CA PRO A 26 -8.62 9.26 -2.60
C PRO A 26 -8.02 10.01 -1.40
N GLU A 27 -8.72 11.03 -0.90
CA GLU A 27 -8.30 11.83 0.25
C GLU A 27 -8.20 10.96 1.52
N ILE A 28 -9.26 10.19 1.82
CA ILE A 28 -9.30 9.27 2.95
C ILE A 28 -8.35 8.08 2.74
N GLY A 29 -8.33 7.51 1.53
CA GLY A 29 -7.46 6.39 1.17
C GLY A 29 -5.97 6.71 1.28
N SER A 30 -5.56 7.94 0.96
CA SER A 30 -4.19 8.39 1.12
C SER A 30 -3.77 8.45 2.59
N GLY A 31 -4.66 8.90 3.48
CA GLY A 31 -4.43 8.91 4.93
C GLY A 31 -4.31 7.51 5.51
N ILE A 32 -5.29 6.65 5.19
CA ILE A 32 -5.31 5.25 5.62
C ILE A 32 -4.09 4.49 5.08
N GLY A 33 -3.75 4.67 3.80
CA GLY A 33 -2.62 4.00 3.17
C GLY A 33 -1.28 4.36 3.81
N LYS A 34 -1.07 5.63 4.16
CA LYS A 34 0.11 6.07 4.93
C LYS A 34 0.13 5.44 6.32
N GLY A 35 -1.01 5.41 7.01
CA GLY A 35 -1.14 4.77 8.32
C GLY A 35 -0.78 3.28 8.28
N ILE A 36 -1.35 2.53 7.33
CA ILE A 36 -1.06 1.09 7.14
C ILE A 36 0.41 0.88 6.77
N LYS A 37 0.98 1.69 5.89
CA LYS A 37 2.41 1.61 5.50
C LYS A 37 3.32 1.80 6.71
N ASN A 38 3.05 2.82 7.52
CA ASN A 38 3.84 3.11 8.72
C ASN A 38 3.68 2.02 9.78
N PHE A 39 2.45 1.52 9.97
CA PHE A 39 2.17 0.40 10.88
C PHE A 39 2.91 -0.86 10.47
N LYS A 40 2.88 -1.21 9.17
CA LYS A 40 3.61 -2.35 8.61
C LYS A 40 5.12 -2.20 8.78
N LYS A 41 5.67 -0.99 8.58
CA LYS A 41 7.10 -0.69 8.78
C LYS A 41 7.50 -0.87 10.25
N ALA A 42 6.77 -0.26 11.18
CA ALA A 42 7.03 -0.39 12.61
C ALA A 42 6.92 -1.85 13.10
N THR A 43 5.92 -2.60 12.61
CA THR A 43 5.75 -4.02 12.95
C THR A 43 6.88 -4.88 12.37
N HIS A 44 7.38 -4.54 11.18
CA HIS A 44 8.48 -5.26 10.54
C HIS A 44 9.83 -4.95 11.18
N GLU A 45 10.08 -3.69 11.57
CA GLU A 45 11.27 -3.27 12.31
C GLU A 45 11.32 -3.95 13.68
N ALA A 46 10.21 -3.92 14.43
CA ALA A 46 10.09 -4.63 15.71
C ALA A 46 10.27 -6.15 15.61
N LYS A 47 10.03 -6.74 14.44
CA LYS A 47 10.26 -8.17 14.16
C LYS A 47 11.68 -8.47 13.66
N THR A 48 12.37 -7.46 13.10
CA THR A 48 13.73 -7.56 12.57
C THR A 48 14.78 -7.40 13.67
N ASP A 49 14.47 -6.73 14.77
CA ASP A 49 15.38 -6.57 15.92
C ASP A 49 15.71 -7.90 16.64
N GLU A 50 15.05 -9.02 16.31
CA GLU A 50 15.40 -10.35 16.83
C GLU A 50 16.30 -11.21 15.91
N ILE A 51 16.46 -10.92 14.60
CA ILE A 51 17.41 -11.63 13.71
C ILE A 51 17.95 -10.74 12.55
N SER A 52 19.14 -10.11 12.76
CA SER A 52 20.24 -9.76 11.81
C SER A 52 19.99 -8.79 10.60
N PRO A 53 21.08 -8.29 9.93
CA PRO A 53 21.55 -6.89 9.90
C PRO A 53 21.04 -6.06 8.68
N PRO A 54 21.32 -4.75 8.62
CA PRO A 54 20.76 -3.80 7.64
C PRO A 54 21.07 -4.18 6.18
N LYS A 55 20.02 -4.33 5.35
CA LYS A 55 20.14 -4.28 3.89
C LYS A 55 19.96 -2.83 3.43
N GLU A 56 21.06 -2.09 3.42
CA GLU A 56 21.29 -1.06 2.40
C GLU A 56 22.14 -1.69 1.30
N ALA A 57 21.68 -1.59 0.05
CA ALA A 57 22.53 -1.71 -1.13
C ALA A 57 21.72 -1.25 -2.35
N ASN A 58 21.69 0.07 -2.53
CA ASN A 58 21.44 0.68 -3.81
C ASN A 58 22.82 0.78 -4.49
N GLU A 59 23.25 -0.25 -5.21
CA GLU A 59 24.51 -0.24 -5.97
C GLU A 59 24.40 -1.14 -7.19
N THR A 60 24.09 -0.52 -8.34
CA THR A 60 24.36 -1.06 -9.67
C THR A 60 25.86 -1.28 -9.82
N PRO A 61 26.33 -2.47 -10.25
CA PRO A 61 27.75 -2.74 -10.47
C PRO A 61 28.32 -1.87 -11.61
N PRO A 62 29.51 -1.26 -11.45
CA PRO A 62 30.31 -0.82 -12.59
C PRO A 62 30.94 -2.05 -13.25
N GLU A 63 30.38 -2.46 -14.39
CA GLU A 63 31.04 -3.38 -15.32
C GLU A 63 32.00 -2.58 -16.21
N ASN A 64 33.27 -2.52 -15.80
CA ASN A 64 34.34 -1.88 -16.58
C ASN A 64 35.58 -2.78 -16.56
N GLY A 65 35.95 -3.30 -17.73
CA GLY A 65 36.97 -4.31 -17.89
C GLY A 65 38.43 -3.85 -17.78
N GLN A 66 39.28 -4.87 -17.77
CA GLN A 66 40.66 -5.00 -18.29
C GLN A 66 41.12 -6.40 -17.83
N GLY A 67 41.59 -7.30 -18.69
CA GLY A 67 42.63 -7.08 -19.69
C GLY A 67 43.92 -7.65 -19.11
#